data_AF-A0A1H3Z395-F1
#
_entry.id   AF-A0A1H3Z395-F1
#
_cell.length_a   1.000
_cell.length_b   1.000
_cell.length_c   1.000
_cell.angle_alpha   90.00
_cell.angle_beta   90.00
_cell.angle_gamma   90.00
#
_symmetry.space_group_name_H-M   'P 1'
#
loop_
_entity.id
_entity.type
_entity.pdbx_description
1 polymer ?
#
loop_
_entity_poly.entity_id
_entity_poly.type
_entity_poly.pdbx_seq_one_letter_code
_entity_poly.pdbx_strand_id
1 'polypeptide(L)'
;MNKKYRVPQVAIRMVKMPPLISKEPMNSTQAAIRIMNDTLKEFDREALVVVNLKNDLKPINVNFVSLGTLNASLAHPREILKSSILSNAACILLFHNHPSGDLSPSSDDVAVTDQLQKACHIMGIPILDHIIVGADDQYYSFHEKKMMDIPAPEFEKDIDKFEWKGAEVAEQKPKYDSKKTAEDRKQEMKEITDRLEKGVSEIFQSEKYQKFLDTMSRFPHYSLNNNLLIMMQKPDATLCQSYTGWKQMGRFVKKGEKGIRILAPSPYKIEREQNKLDEKGITILDKDGEPVKETVQINVTAFKPVSTFDISQTEGEPIPTIGVDELTGNVDGYAKLFEAIKEVSPVPIGFEDIKGESKGYFQTAENRIAIQEGMSEIQNIKTAIHEMAHAKLHNMEIQKNREDGGQSRSSKEVEAESVAYTVCQHFGIDTSDYSFAYVAGWSKGKETPELKESLNTIRTAASELITAIEEKTMELTVNKENTETKDDQRKDLIKDNPLKNAEMQVEDDYNTIDGIINNGSKKDMEEDLKTEQKSVRVKIRENREKLKSEHMDTPKKHKERHCRDRGLC
;
A
#
# COMPACT_ATOMS: atom_id res chain seq x y z
N MET A 1 -16.35 6.59 -41.22
CA MET A 1 -15.79 7.90 -41.62
C MET A 1 -14.72 8.30 -40.61
N ASN A 2 -13.43 8.27 -40.98
CA ASN A 2 -12.34 8.69 -40.07
C ASN A 2 -12.40 10.21 -39.84
N LYS A 3 -12.78 10.64 -38.63
CA LYS A 3 -12.64 12.04 -38.20
C LYS A 3 -11.14 12.35 -38.08
N LYS A 4 -10.57 13.05 -39.07
CA LYS A 4 -9.22 13.61 -38.98
C LYS A 4 -9.23 14.75 -37.96
N TYR A 5 -8.53 14.59 -36.84
CA TYR A 5 -8.27 15.67 -35.89
C TYR A 5 -7.36 16.71 -36.56
N ARG A 6 -7.82 17.97 -36.61
CA ARG A 6 -7.01 19.10 -37.10
C ARG A 6 -6.41 19.81 -35.90
N VAL A 7 -5.08 20.00 -35.90
CA VAL A 7 -4.38 20.78 -34.87
C VAL A 7 -4.32 22.24 -35.32
N PRO A 8 -4.92 23.19 -34.58
CA PRO A 8 -4.84 24.60 -34.92
C PRO A 8 -3.43 25.14 -34.64
N GLN A 9 -2.86 25.87 -35.60
CA GLN A 9 -1.65 26.65 -35.40
C GLN A 9 -2.04 28.03 -34.87
N VAL A 10 -1.47 28.44 -33.73
CA VAL A 10 -1.74 29.73 -33.09
C VAL A 10 -0.44 30.50 -32.81
N ALA A 11 -0.52 31.83 -32.78
CA ALA A 11 0.57 32.72 -32.38
C ALA A 11 0.06 33.71 -31.32
N ILE A 12 0.86 33.95 -30.28
CA ILE A 12 0.56 34.93 -29.23
C ILE A 12 1.39 36.18 -29.50
N ARG A 13 0.77 37.36 -29.45
CA ARG A 13 1.44 38.65 -29.64
C ARG A 13 1.07 39.60 -28.52
N MET A 14 2.05 40.34 -27.99
CA MET A 14 1.78 41.46 -27.09
C MET A 14 1.23 42.66 -27.83
N VAL A 15 0.16 43.24 -27.29
CA VAL A 15 -0.45 44.48 -27.79
C VAL A 15 -0.05 45.62 -26.85
N LYS A 16 0.48 46.70 -27.42
CA LYS A 16 0.85 47.89 -26.63
C LYS A 16 -0.41 48.70 -26.30
N MET A 17 -0.62 48.95 -25.02
CA MET A 17 -1.65 49.86 -24.50
C MET A 17 -1.10 51.29 -24.41
N PRO A 18 -1.97 52.32 -24.25
CA PRO A 18 -1.52 53.67 -23.95
C PRO A 18 -0.53 53.69 -22.77
N PRO A 19 0.60 54.40 -22.87
CA PRO A 19 1.60 54.40 -21.82
C PRO A 19 1.09 55.15 -20.58
N LEU A 20 1.47 54.66 -19.39
CA LEU A 20 1.40 55.46 -18.17
C LEU A 20 2.44 56.58 -18.26
N ILE A 21 2.03 57.83 -18.12
CA ILE A 21 2.92 59.00 -18.23
C ILE A 21 3.18 59.52 -16.81
N SER A 22 4.45 59.50 -16.39
CA SER A 22 4.91 60.14 -15.15
C SER A 22 5.96 61.20 -15.44
N LYS A 23 5.99 62.25 -14.61
CA LYS A 23 7.06 63.27 -14.62
C LYS A 23 8.32 62.81 -13.87
N GLU A 24 8.21 61.75 -13.09
CA GLU A 24 9.32 61.16 -12.32
C GLU A 24 9.87 59.92 -13.07
N PRO A 25 11.19 59.83 -13.30
CA PRO A 25 11.79 58.62 -13.88
C PRO A 25 11.75 57.46 -12.89
N MET A 26 11.25 56.29 -13.32
CA MET A 26 11.21 55.05 -12.53
C MET A 26 12.60 54.40 -12.43
N ASN A 27 13.54 55.06 -11.75
CA ASN A 27 14.95 54.65 -11.64
C ASN A 27 15.35 54.17 -10.22
N SER A 28 14.38 54.06 -9.32
CA SER A 28 14.54 53.52 -7.98
C SER A 28 13.23 52.83 -7.55
N THR A 29 13.31 51.88 -6.61
CA THR A 29 12.13 51.20 -6.06
C THR A 29 11.12 52.19 -5.50
N GLN A 30 11.59 53.24 -4.83
CA GLN A 30 10.73 54.28 -4.26
C GLN A 30 10.02 55.12 -5.34
N ALA A 31 10.71 55.43 -6.46
CA ALA A 31 10.08 56.07 -7.61
C ALA A 31 9.06 55.14 -8.29
N ALA A 32 9.32 53.84 -8.35
CA ALA A 32 8.36 52.85 -8.86
C ALA A 32 7.10 52.78 -8.01
N ILE A 33 7.26 52.76 -6.68
CA ILE A 33 6.13 52.80 -5.73
C ILE A 33 5.30 54.05 -5.94
N ARG A 34 5.91 55.24 -6.04
CA ARG A 34 5.16 56.49 -6.23
C ARG A 34 4.29 56.50 -7.48
N ILE A 35 4.88 56.09 -8.62
CA ILE A 35 4.17 56.05 -9.91
C ILE A 35 3.04 55.02 -9.89
N MET A 36 3.30 53.83 -9.36
CA MET A 36 2.30 52.77 -9.30
C MET A 36 1.22 53.07 -8.27
N ASN A 37 1.57 53.70 -7.15
CA ASN A 37 0.63 54.11 -6.12
C ASN A 37 -0.37 55.15 -6.66
N ASP A 38 0.11 56.20 -7.35
CA ASP A 38 -0.79 57.17 -8.00
C ASP A 38 -1.75 56.51 -8.99
N THR A 39 -1.31 55.46 -9.66
CA THR A 39 -2.14 54.71 -10.61
C THR A 39 -3.12 53.76 -9.91
N LEU A 40 -2.69 53.07 -8.86
CA LEU A 40 -3.44 51.99 -8.21
C LEU A 40 -4.40 52.47 -7.10
N LYS A 41 -4.10 53.59 -6.45
CA LYS A 41 -4.95 54.15 -5.37
C LYS A 41 -6.33 54.58 -5.85
N GLU A 42 -6.47 54.88 -7.15
CA GLU A 42 -7.75 55.28 -7.76
C GLU A 42 -8.63 54.09 -8.14
N PHE A 43 -8.13 52.85 -8.04
CA PHE A 43 -8.93 51.67 -8.34
C PHE A 43 -9.86 51.33 -7.16
N ASP A 44 -11.16 51.28 -7.44
CA ASP A 44 -12.22 50.88 -6.51
C ASP A 44 -12.30 49.35 -6.30
N ARG A 45 -11.41 48.61 -6.97
CA ARG A 45 -11.28 47.16 -6.94
C ARG A 45 -9.82 46.76 -6.79
N GLU A 46 -9.58 45.57 -6.25
CA GLU A 46 -8.24 45.01 -6.18
C GLU A 46 -7.70 44.73 -7.59
N ALA A 47 -6.54 45.27 -7.88
CA ALA A 47 -5.84 45.15 -9.14
C ALA A 47 -4.46 44.53 -8.87
N LEU A 48 -4.18 43.39 -9.48
CA LEU A 48 -2.84 42.79 -9.46
C LEU A 48 -2.09 43.19 -10.73
N VAL A 49 -0.92 43.78 -10.54
CA VAL A 49 -0.11 44.36 -11.61
C VAL A 49 1.32 43.84 -11.55
N VAL A 50 1.85 43.48 -12.71
CA VAL A 50 3.26 43.12 -12.86
C VAL A 50 3.98 44.18 -13.69
N VAL A 51 5.11 44.66 -13.16
CA VAL A 51 6.04 45.55 -13.87
C VAL A 51 7.22 44.72 -14.33
N ASN A 52 7.45 44.68 -15.63
CA ASN A 52 8.52 43.92 -16.26
C ASN A 52 9.75 44.81 -16.44
N LEU A 53 10.92 44.36 -15.96
CA LEU A 53 12.13 45.17 -15.92
C LEU A 53 13.27 44.56 -16.75
N LYS A 54 14.22 45.41 -17.16
CA LYS A 54 15.52 45.02 -17.75
C LYS A 54 16.57 44.74 -16.66
N ASN A 55 17.75 44.26 -17.07
CA ASN A 55 18.90 44.05 -16.18
C ASN A 55 19.36 45.33 -15.46
N ASP A 56 19.12 46.50 -16.06
CA ASP A 56 19.42 47.82 -15.46
C ASP A 56 18.24 48.39 -14.65
N LEU A 57 17.26 47.54 -14.30
CA LEU A 57 16.04 47.86 -13.55
C LEU A 57 15.09 48.87 -14.22
N LYS A 58 15.29 49.17 -15.51
CA LYS A 58 14.35 50.02 -16.25
C LYS A 58 13.09 49.27 -16.65
N PRO A 59 11.89 49.87 -16.53
CA PRO A 59 10.65 49.23 -16.95
C PRO A 59 10.58 49.04 -18.47
N ILE A 60 10.19 47.84 -18.88
CA ILE A 60 9.87 47.45 -20.24
C ILE A 60 8.40 47.76 -20.52
N ASN A 61 7.52 47.30 -19.63
CA ASN A 61 6.08 47.55 -19.65
C ASN A 61 5.46 47.20 -18.29
N VAL A 62 4.16 47.50 -18.18
CA VAL A 62 3.30 47.16 -17.05
C VAL A 62 2.14 46.34 -17.59
N ASN A 63 1.75 45.27 -16.90
CA ASN A 63 0.60 44.44 -17.25
C ASN A 63 -0.34 44.28 -16.05
N PHE A 64 -1.61 44.62 -16.25
CA PHE A 64 -2.68 44.36 -15.29
C PHE A 64 -3.12 42.91 -15.45
N VAL A 65 -2.72 42.05 -14.52
CA VAL A 65 -2.92 40.61 -14.60
C VAL A 65 -4.34 40.23 -14.18
N SER A 66 -4.84 40.88 -13.13
CA SER A 66 -6.17 40.64 -12.60
C SER A 66 -6.77 41.95 -12.12
N LEU A 67 -8.07 42.12 -12.38
CA LEU A 67 -8.91 43.18 -11.82
C LEU A 67 -10.05 42.46 -11.12
N GLY A 68 -9.97 42.34 -9.81
CA GLY A 68 -10.83 41.50 -8.98
C GLY A 68 -12.20 42.10 -8.67
N THR A 69 -13.04 41.25 -8.09
CA THR A 69 -14.18 41.61 -7.24
C THR A 69 -13.85 41.15 -5.81
N LEU A 70 -14.47 41.77 -4.80
CA LEU A 70 -14.29 41.68 -3.34
C LEU A 70 -13.84 40.38 -2.63
N ASN A 71 -13.74 39.20 -3.26
CA ASN A 71 -13.35 37.96 -2.59
C ASN A 71 -12.48 37.05 -3.48
N ALA A 72 -11.22 36.86 -3.07
CA ALA A 72 -10.24 35.86 -3.51
C ALA A 72 -9.55 36.08 -4.88
N SER A 73 -8.21 36.12 -4.82
CA SER A 73 -7.26 36.39 -5.90
C SER A 73 -7.29 35.33 -7.02
N LEU A 74 -7.57 35.80 -8.24
CA LEU A 74 -7.67 35.02 -9.49
C LEU A 74 -6.33 34.85 -10.23
N ALA A 75 -5.18 35.23 -9.66
CA ALA A 75 -3.94 35.34 -10.41
C ALA A 75 -2.96 34.18 -10.19
N HIS A 76 -3.10 33.13 -11.00
CA HIS A 76 -2.12 32.05 -11.06
C HIS A 76 -0.77 32.56 -11.63
N PRO A 77 0.40 32.11 -11.13
CA PRO A 77 1.71 32.51 -11.65
C PRO A 77 1.90 32.40 -13.17
N ARG A 78 1.20 31.47 -13.84
CA ARG A 78 1.24 31.31 -15.29
C ARG A 78 0.72 32.56 -16.02
N GLU A 79 -0.29 33.23 -15.47
CA GLU A 79 -0.89 34.42 -16.05
C GLU A 79 0.00 35.66 -15.83
N ILE A 80 0.60 35.75 -14.65
CA ILE A 80 1.57 36.80 -14.29
C ILE A 80 2.78 36.73 -15.24
N LEU A 81 3.38 35.55 -15.37
CA LEU A 81 4.62 35.33 -16.11
C LEU A 81 4.47 35.38 -17.63
N LYS A 82 3.26 35.23 -18.20
CA LYS A 82 3.03 35.36 -19.66
C LYS A 82 3.61 36.67 -20.20
N SER A 83 3.28 37.78 -19.55
CA SER A 83 3.75 39.10 -19.98
C SER A 83 5.27 39.23 -19.83
N SER A 84 5.83 38.70 -18.74
CA SER A 84 7.26 38.78 -18.42
C SER A 84 8.11 38.00 -19.43
N ILE A 85 7.68 36.78 -19.76
CA ILE A 85 8.33 35.92 -20.76
C ILE A 85 8.26 36.58 -22.14
N LEU A 86 7.07 37.01 -22.57
CA LEU A 86 6.89 37.65 -23.89
C LEU A 86 7.64 38.99 -24.01
N SER A 87 7.94 39.63 -22.89
CA SER A 87 8.68 40.91 -22.83
C SER A 87 10.19 40.74 -22.76
N ASN A 88 10.71 39.52 -22.64
CA ASN A 88 12.11 39.26 -22.28
C ASN A 88 12.52 40.00 -21.00
N ALA A 89 11.66 39.97 -19.98
CA ALA A 89 11.95 40.58 -18.70
C ALA A 89 13.13 39.89 -18.02
N ALA A 90 14.07 40.69 -17.51
CA ALA A 90 15.17 40.20 -16.68
C ALA A 90 14.73 39.94 -15.25
N CYS A 91 13.80 40.74 -14.74
CA CYS A 91 13.22 40.64 -13.41
C CYS A 91 11.86 41.34 -13.38
N ILE A 92 11.08 41.11 -12.31
CA ILE A 92 9.73 41.67 -12.17
C ILE A 92 9.50 42.30 -10.80
N LEU A 93 8.57 43.26 -10.74
CA LEU A 93 7.95 43.75 -9.51
C LEU A 93 6.46 43.44 -9.54
N LEU A 94 5.92 42.96 -8.43
CA LEU A 94 4.50 42.68 -8.28
C LEU A 94 3.86 43.77 -7.40
N PHE A 95 2.70 44.27 -7.81
CA PHE A 95 1.91 45.24 -7.07
C PHE A 95 0.47 44.76 -6.94
N HIS A 96 -0.15 44.98 -5.79
CA HIS A 96 -1.61 45.02 -5.70
C HIS A 96 -2.08 46.13 -4.76
N ASN A 97 -3.31 46.60 -4.93
CA ASN A 97 -3.95 47.53 -4.00
C ASN A 97 -4.96 46.80 -3.11
N HIS A 98 -5.09 47.28 -1.87
CA HIS A 98 -6.21 46.96 -0.99
C HIS A 98 -7.15 48.17 -0.92
N PRO A 99 -8.32 48.16 -1.58
CA PRO A 99 -9.30 49.25 -1.50
C PRO A 99 -9.78 49.53 -0.06
N SER A 100 -9.65 48.55 0.84
CA SER A 100 -9.97 48.68 2.27
C SER A 100 -9.00 49.60 3.03
N GLY A 101 -7.82 49.86 2.48
CA GLY A 101 -6.74 50.63 3.12
C GLY A 101 -5.93 49.85 4.15
N ASP A 102 -6.28 48.60 4.48
CA ASP A 102 -5.44 47.75 5.33
C ASP A 102 -4.27 47.20 4.53
N LEU A 103 -3.05 47.45 5.00
CA LEU A 103 -1.81 47.04 4.35
C LEU A 103 -1.32 45.66 4.82
N SER A 104 -2.03 45.03 5.74
CA SER A 104 -1.69 43.68 6.18
C SER A 104 -1.92 42.68 5.04
N PRO A 105 -0.91 41.88 4.65
CA PRO A 105 -1.09 40.88 3.60
C PRO A 105 -2.08 39.81 4.07
N SER A 106 -3.03 39.44 3.22
CA SER A 106 -3.92 38.31 3.47
C SER A 106 -3.15 36.98 3.35
N SER A 107 -3.76 35.88 3.82
CA SER A 107 -3.21 34.54 3.61
C SER A 107 -2.99 34.21 2.12
N ASP A 108 -3.86 34.76 1.26
CA ASP A 108 -3.82 34.52 -0.17
C ASP A 108 -2.67 35.30 -0.82
N ASP A 109 -2.39 36.53 -0.36
CA ASP A 109 -1.26 37.33 -0.85
C ASP A 109 0.06 36.64 -0.53
N VAL A 110 0.20 36.11 0.70
CA VAL A 110 1.37 35.33 1.10
C VAL A 110 1.52 34.08 0.22
N ALA A 111 0.43 33.35 -0.02
CA ALA A 111 0.44 32.15 -0.85
C ALA A 111 0.82 32.44 -2.31
N VAL A 112 0.26 33.50 -2.91
CA VAL A 112 0.60 33.92 -4.28
C VAL A 112 2.07 34.36 -4.36
N THR A 113 2.56 35.09 -3.36
CA THR A 113 3.96 35.53 -3.30
C THR A 113 4.92 34.35 -3.28
N ASP A 114 4.70 33.39 -2.38
CA ASP A 114 5.54 32.19 -2.25
C ASP A 114 5.50 31.34 -3.54
N GLN A 115 4.31 31.13 -4.09
CA GLN A 115 4.15 30.35 -5.32
C GLN A 115 4.83 31.04 -6.52
N LEU A 116 4.70 32.35 -6.63
CA LEU A 116 5.32 33.12 -7.69
C LEU A 116 6.84 33.18 -7.54
N GLN A 117 7.37 33.32 -6.32
CA GLN A 117 8.80 33.31 -6.06
C GLN A 117 9.45 31.99 -6.54
N LYS A 118 8.83 30.84 -6.20
CA LYS A 118 9.28 29.53 -6.67
C LYS A 118 9.23 29.40 -8.19
N ALA A 119 8.14 29.88 -8.81
CA ALA A 119 8.01 29.86 -10.27
C ALA A 119 9.06 30.75 -10.95
N CYS A 120 9.27 31.98 -10.44
CA CYS A 120 10.27 32.93 -10.92
C CYS A 120 11.68 32.37 -10.84
N HIS A 121 11.99 31.66 -9.75
CA HIS A 121 13.28 30.99 -9.56
C HIS A 121 13.54 29.93 -10.63
N ILE A 122 12.57 29.05 -10.90
CA ILE A 122 12.67 28.02 -11.95
C ILE A 122 12.81 28.66 -13.34
N MET A 123 12.04 29.73 -13.59
CA MET A 123 12.01 30.40 -14.89
C MET A 123 13.23 31.31 -15.14
N GLY A 124 14.06 31.57 -14.13
CA GLY A 124 15.18 32.50 -14.22
C GLY A 124 14.77 33.97 -14.38
N ILE A 125 13.55 34.33 -13.97
CA ILE A 125 13.03 35.71 -14.00
C ILE A 125 12.69 36.09 -12.55
N PRO A 126 13.66 36.56 -11.74
CA PRO A 126 13.44 36.82 -10.32
C PRO A 126 12.39 37.91 -10.08
N ILE A 127 11.58 37.71 -9.04
CA ILE A 127 10.74 38.74 -8.44
C ILE A 127 11.58 39.53 -7.44
N LEU A 128 11.65 40.85 -7.62
CA LEU A 128 12.43 41.73 -6.74
C LEU A 128 11.64 42.11 -5.48
N ASP A 129 10.35 42.38 -5.65
CA ASP A 129 9.46 42.72 -4.55
C ASP A 129 8.01 42.40 -4.88
N HIS A 130 7.21 42.23 -3.82
CA HIS A 130 5.77 42.24 -3.86
C HIS A 130 5.29 43.36 -2.95
N ILE A 131 4.54 44.30 -3.51
CA ILE A 131 4.19 45.55 -2.86
C ILE A 131 2.67 45.69 -2.79
N ILE A 132 2.15 45.86 -1.58
CA ILE A 132 0.75 46.19 -1.32
C ILE A 132 0.64 47.71 -1.20
N VAL A 133 -0.27 48.31 -1.96
CA VAL A 133 -0.53 49.74 -1.96
C VAL A 133 -1.85 50.01 -1.24
N GLY A 134 -1.85 50.96 -0.30
CA GLY A 134 -3.03 51.41 0.43
C GLY A 134 -3.35 52.89 0.14
N ALA A 135 -4.23 53.46 0.96
CA ALA A 135 -4.53 54.89 0.89
C ALA A 135 -3.38 55.75 1.44
N ASP A 136 -3.38 57.04 1.12
CA ASP A 136 -2.48 58.06 1.70
C ASP A 136 -0.97 57.76 1.57
N ASP A 137 -0.55 57.26 0.41
CA ASP A 137 0.84 56.91 0.08
C ASP A 137 1.49 55.84 0.97
N GLN A 138 0.66 55.06 1.66
CA GLN A 138 1.14 53.96 2.48
C GLN A 138 1.30 52.67 1.65
N TYR A 139 2.31 51.87 2.00
CA TYR A 139 2.60 50.61 1.32
C TYR A 139 3.15 49.55 2.27
N TYR A 140 3.07 48.29 1.85
CA TYR A 140 3.73 47.15 2.48
C TYR A 140 4.66 46.48 1.46
N SER A 141 5.94 46.32 1.80
CA SER A 141 6.93 45.61 0.98
C SER A 141 7.31 44.28 1.64
N PHE A 142 7.10 43.18 0.92
CA PHE A 142 7.54 41.85 1.38
C PHE A 142 9.07 41.77 1.49
N HIS A 143 9.81 42.48 0.63
CA HIS A 143 11.26 42.50 0.64
C HIS A 143 11.80 43.25 1.86
N GLU A 144 11.29 44.45 2.17
CA GLU A 144 11.72 45.24 3.33
C GLU A 144 11.45 44.53 4.66
N LYS A 145 10.38 43.74 4.72
CA LYS A 145 10.02 42.92 5.90
C LYS A 145 10.82 41.61 5.99
N LYS A 146 11.78 41.37 5.09
CA LYS A 146 12.59 40.13 5.01
C LYS A 146 11.75 38.86 4.89
N MET A 147 10.59 38.96 4.25
CA MET A 147 9.69 37.83 4.01
C MET A 147 9.93 37.17 2.65
N MET A 148 10.87 37.68 1.87
CA MET A 148 11.37 37.05 0.65
C MET A 148 12.88 36.86 0.73
N ASP A 149 13.32 35.64 0.41
CA ASP A 149 14.71 35.32 0.12
C ASP A 149 14.86 35.04 -1.37
N ILE A 150 15.83 35.67 -2.04
CA ILE A 150 16.04 35.50 -3.49
C ILE A 150 17.35 34.72 -3.69
N PRO A 151 17.35 33.38 -3.50
CA PRO A 151 18.52 32.57 -3.78
C PRO A 151 18.74 32.48 -5.30
N ALA A 152 20.01 32.47 -5.72
CA ALA A 152 20.37 32.14 -7.09
C ALA A 152 19.93 30.69 -7.39
N PRO A 153 19.44 30.39 -8.61
CA PRO A 153 19.07 29.03 -8.95
C PRO A 153 20.30 28.12 -8.99
N GLU A 154 20.35 27.19 -8.05
CA GLU A 154 21.30 26.08 -8.05
C GLU A 154 20.71 24.96 -8.90
N PHE A 155 21.26 24.78 -10.10
CA PHE A 155 20.91 23.68 -10.97
C PHE A 155 21.83 22.50 -10.70
N GLU A 156 21.24 21.31 -10.51
CA GLU A 156 22.01 20.07 -10.49
C GLU A 156 22.59 19.83 -11.89
N LYS A 157 23.90 19.65 -11.94
CA LYS A 157 24.67 19.44 -13.19
C LYS A 157 25.11 17.99 -13.35
N ASP A 158 24.97 17.21 -12.30
CA ASP A 158 25.28 15.79 -12.26
C ASP A 158 24.04 14.98 -12.62
N ILE A 159 24.11 14.24 -13.74
CA ILE A 159 22.98 13.45 -14.25
C ILE A 159 22.59 12.34 -13.27
N ASP A 160 23.55 11.83 -12.49
CA ASP A 160 23.32 10.75 -11.52
C ASP A 160 22.60 11.26 -10.25
N LYS A 161 22.55 12.58 -10.06
CA LYS A 161 21.82 13.25 -8.98
C LYS A 161 20.53 13.94 -9.44
N PHE A 162 20.31 14.00 -10.75
CA PHE A 162 19.13 14.61 -11.33
C PHE A 162 17.91 13.67 -11.19
N GLU A 163 17.17 13.79 -10.09
CA GLU A 163 15.89 13.10 -9.88
C GLU A 163 14.70 14.01 -10.25
N TRP A 164 13.94 13.65 -11.30
CA TRP A 164 12.70 14.35 -11.63
C TRP A 164 11.57 13.94 -10.65
N LYS A 165 11.40 14.71 -9.57
CA LYS A 165 10.25 14.57 -8.66
C LYS A 165 9.14 15.51 -9.09
N GLY A 166 8.00 14.96 -9.54
CA GLY A 166 6.80 15.73 -9.83
C GLY A 166 6.30 16.51 -8.60
N ALA A 167 5.68 17.66 -8.85
CA ALA A 167 5.27 18.64 -7.83
C ALA A 167 4.70 18.01 -6.54
N GLU A 168 5.46 18.14 -5.45
CA GLU A 168 4.99 17.86 -4.09
C GLU A 168 4.01 18.97 -3.69
N VAL A 169 2.79 18.58 -3.34
CA VAL A 169 1.81 19.46 -2.67
C VAL A 169 2.39 19.80 -1.31
N ALA A 170 2.29 21.08 -0.91
CA ALA A 170 2.85 21.59 0.34
C ALA A 170 2.22 20.91 1.57
N GLU A 171 2.76 19.77 1.98
CA GLU A 171 2.75 19.36 3.38
C GLU A 171 3.91 20.06 4.06
N GLN A 172 3.61 20.80 5.14
CA GLN A 172 4.61 21.23 6.08
C GLN A 172 5.31 19.98 6.63
N LYS A 173 6.45 19.59 6.05
CA LYS A 173 7.31 18.56 6.64
C LYS A 173 7.97 19.21 7.87
N PRO A 174 7.64 18.79 9.10
CA PRO A 174 8.42 19.20 10.26
C PRO A 174 9.88 18.80 10.04
N LYS A 175 10.81 19.55 10.61
CA LYS A 175 12.25 19.22 10.56
C LYS A 175 12.43 17.73 10.88
N TYR A 176 13.00 16.99 9.92
CA TYR A 176 13.21 15.56 10.00
C TYR A 176 14.17 15.23 11.14
N ASP A 177 13.62 14.91 12.31
CA ASP A 177 14.36 14.34 13.42
C ASP A 177 14.27 12.81 13.31
N SER A 178 15.35 12.21 12.83
CA SER A 178 15.47 10.77 12.62
C SER A 178 15.19 9.93 13.88
N LYS A 179 15.49 10.45 15.08
CA LYS A 179 15.24 9.74 16.36
C LYS A 179 13.79 9.85 16.78
N LYS A 180 13.24 11.07 16.77
CA LYS A 180 11.82 11.31 17.08
C LYS A 180 10.90 10.55 16.12
N THR A 181 11.24 10.52 14.83
CA THR A 181 10.47 9.78 13.82
C THR A 181 10.58 8.26 14.02
N ALA A 182 11.69 7.75 14.54
CA ALA A 182 11.81 6.33 14.87
C ALA A 182 10.99 5.95 16.11
N GLU A 183 10.97 6.80 17.14
CA GLU A 183 10.13 6.62 18.33
C GLU A 183 8.64 6.73 18.00
N ASP A 184 8.24 7.74 17.21
CA ASP A 184 6.87 7.93 16.75
C ASP A 184 6.39 6.71 15.93
N ARG A 185 7.24 6.17 15.04
CA ARG A 185 6.93 4.93 14.29
C ARG A 185 6.79 3.71 15.20
N LYS A 186 7.63 3.58 16.23
CA LYS A 186 7.55 2.48 17.19
C LYS A 186 6.24 2.54 17.98
N GLN A 187 5.85 3.74 18.40
CA GLN A 187 4.60 3.98 19.11
C GLN A 187 3.38 3.70 18.21
N GLU A 188 3.37 4.21 16.98
CA GLU A 188 2.29 3.96 16.01
C GLU A 188 2.15 2.46 15.69
N MET A 189 3.27 1.74 15.54
CA MET A 189 3.26 0.29 15.33
C MET A 189 2.68 -0.48 16.52
N LYS A 190 3.05 -0.07 17.74
CA LYS A 190 2.50 -0.67 18.96
C LYS A 190 1.00 -0.45 19.04
N GLU A 191 0.51 0.75 18.78
CA GLU A 191 -0.93 1.06 18.79
C GLU A 191 -1.72 0.25 17.77
N ILE A 192 -1.14 0.01 16.59
CA ILE A 192 -1.73 -0.86 15.57
C ILE A 192 -1.77 -2.31 16.04
N THR A 193 -0.69 -2.81 16.64
CA THR A 193 -0.60 -4.18 17.16
C THR A 193 -1.63 -4.42 18.26
N ASP A 194 -1.73 -3.51 19.25
CA ASP A 194 -2.72 -3.57 20.33
C ASP A 194 -4.16 -3.57 19.77
N ARG A 195 -4.43 -2.78 18.72
CA ARG A 195 -5.74 -2.76 18.03
C ARG A 195 -6.04 -4.06 17.30
N LEU A 196 -5.04 -4.67 16.67
CA LEU A 196 -5.19 -5.94 15.97
C LEU A 196 -5.54 -7.07 16.96
N GLU A 197 -4.83 -7.16 18.08
CA GLU A 197 -5.10 -8.17 19.12
C GLU A 197 -6.53 -8.05 19.64
N LYS A 198 -6.94 -6.84 20.00
CA LYS A 198 -8.30 -6.56 20.46
C LYS A 198 -9.33 -6.87 19.37
N GLY A 199 -9.03 -6.49 18.13
CA GLY A 199 -9.90 -6.71 16.97
C GLY A 199 -10.15 -8.19 16.72
N VAL A 200 -9.14 -9.05 16.80
CA VAL A 200 -9.28 -10.50 16.61
C VAL A 200 -10.28 -11.10 17.59
N SER A 201 -10.17 -10.79 18.87
CA SER A 201 -11.13 -11.32 19.86
C SER A 201 -12.55 -10.81 19.64
N GLU A 202 -12.71 -9.57 19.19
CA GLU A 202 -14.02 -8.96 18.92
C GLU A 202 -14.70 -9.50 17.65
N ILE A 203 -13.94 -9.97 16.66
CA ILE A 203 -14.46 -10.51 15.39
C ILE A 203 -15.44 -11.66 15.63
N PHE A 204 -15.24 -12.52 16.63
CA PHE A 204 -16.09 -13.70 16.85
C PHE A 204 -17.47 -13.39 17.44
N GLN A 205 -17.81 -12.10 17.61
CA GLN A 205 -19.19 -11.67 17.83
C GLN A 205 -19.94 -11.73 16.50
N SER A 206 -21.12 -12.38 16.45
CA SER A 206 -21.83 -12.73 15.21
C SER A 206 -21.90 -11.59 14.17
N GLU A 207 -22.23 -10.37 14.58
CA GLU A 207 -22.32 -9.23 13.65
C GLU A 207 -20.97 -8.74 13.12
N LYS A 208 -19.87 -8.93 13.87
CA LYS A 208 -18.52 -8.54 13.46
C LYS A 208 -17.86 -9.63 12.61
N TYR A 209 -18.20 -10.89 12.85
CA TYR A 209 -17.66 -12.02 12.09
C TYR A 209 -18.07 -11.93 10.63
N GLN A 210 -19.37 -11.73 10.40
CA GLN A 210 -19.89 -11.59 9.05
C GLN A 210 -19.31 -10.36 8.34
N LYS A 211 -19.23 -9.20 9.01
CA LYS A 211 -18.57 -7.99 8.47
C LYS A 211 -17.10 -8.22 8.13
N PHE A 212 -16.41 -9.06 8.89
CA PHE A 212 -15.03 -9.42 8.62
C PHE A 212 -14.93 -10.28 7.35
N LEU A 213 -15.77 -11.29 7.20
CA LEU A 213 -15.84 -12.10 5.97
C LEU A 213 -16.27 -11.26 4.75
N ASP A 214 -17.21 -10.33 4.91
CA ASP A 214 -17.55 -9.38 3.86
C ASP A 214 -16.32 -8.55 3.48
N THR A 215 -15.51 -8.11 4.44
CA THR A 215 -14.31 -7.32 4.14
C THR A 215 -13.30 -8.16 3.36
N MET A 216 -13.10 -9.41 3.78
CA MET A 216 -12.24 -10.36 3.10
C MET A 216 -12.69 -10.65 1.66
N SER A 217 -14.00 -10.70 1.40
CA SER A 217 -14.51 -10.89 0.04
C SER A 217 -14.22 -9.70 -0.86
N ARG A 218 -14.15 -8.47 -0.33
CA ARG A 218 -13.80 -7.26 -1.09
C ARG A 218 -12.29 -7.07 -1.26
N PHE A 219 -11.50 -7.58 -0.31
CA PHE A 219 -10.04 -7.46 -0.30
C PHE A 219 -9.35 -8.83 -0.20
N PRO A 220 -9.58 -9.75 -1.16
CA PRO A 220 -9.12 -11.14 -1.07
C PRO A 220 -7.59 -11.28 -1.08
N HIS A 221 -6.86 -10.31 -1.64
CA HIS A 221 -5.39 -10.33 -1.68
C HIS A 221 -4.72 -9.61 -0.51
N TYR A 222 -5.48 -8.97 0.38
CA TYR A 222 -4.93 -8.27 1.53
C TYR A 222 -4.63 -9.27 2.66
N SER A 223 -3.63 -8.96 3.49
CA SER A 223 -3.33 -9.78 4.67
C SER A 223 -4.48 -9.77 5.68
N LEU A 224 -4.51 -10.76 6.58
CA LEU A 224 -5.49 -10.81 7.67
C LEU A 224 -5.49 -9.52 8.50
N ASN A 225 -4.29 -9.01 8.81
CA ASN A 225 -4.15 -7.77 9.58
C ASN A 225 -4.73 -6.58 8.82
N ASN A 226 -4.45 -6.46 7.52
CA ASN A 226 -4.96 -5.35 6.73
C ASN A 226 -6.49 -5.45 6.52
N ASN A 227 -7.04 -6.66 6.33
CA ASN A 227 -8.48 -6.88 6.31
C ASN A 227 -9.15 -6.40 7.61
N LEU A 228 -8.58 -6.75 8.76
CA LEU A 228 -9.06 -6.30 10.06
C LEU A 228 -8.94 -4.78 10.23
N LEU A 229 -7.81 -4.19 9.86
CA LEU A 229 -7.59 -2.74 9.93
C LEU A 229 -8.56 -1.96 9.04
N ILE A 230 -8.82 -2.44 7.82
CA ILE A 230 -9.79 -1.83 6.91
C ILE A 230 -11.18 -1.93 7.52
N MET A 231 -11.60 -3.12 7.97
CA MET A 231 -12.91 -3.31 8.60
C MET A 231 -13.13 -2.37 9.79
N MET A 232 -12.14 -2.23 10.67
CA MET A 232 -12.24 -1.39 11.87
C MET A 232 -12.33 0.11 11.57
N GLN A 233 -11.76 0.56 10.45
CA GLN A 233 -11.70 1.98 10.09
C GLN A 233 -12.80 2.38 9.09
N LYS A 234 -13.12 1.51 8.13
CA LYS A 234 -14.09 1.72 7.06
C LYS A 234 -14.70 0.38 6.61
N PRO A 235 -15.70 -0.15 7.34
CA PRO A 235 -16.30 -1.46 7.07
C PRO A 235 -17.07 -1.53 5.74
N ASP A 236 -17.38 -0.38 5.14
CA ASP A 236 -18.03 -0.22 3.83
C ASP A 236 -17.02 0.00 2.68
N ALA A 237 -15.71 -0.09 2.94
CA ALA A 237 -14.69 0.04 1.90
C ALA A 237 -14.88 -1.03 0.81
N THR A 238 -14.63 -0.64 -0.44
CA THR A 238 -14.82 -1.48 -1.64
C THR A 238 -13.57 -1.52 -2.52
N LEU A 239 -12.75 -0.47 -2.52
CA LEU A 239 -11.50 -0.43 -3.26
C LEU A 239 -10.55 0.58 -2.62
N CYS A 240 -9.42 0.10 -2.12
CA CYS A 240 -8.44 0.91 -1.40
C CYS A 240 -7.17 1.10 -2.24
N GLN A 241 -6.67 2.33 -2.27
CA GLN A 241 -5.39 2.64 -2.91
C GLN A 241 -4.69 3.82 -2.23
N SER A 242 -3.36 3.87 -2.35
CA SER A 242 -2.54 5.01 -1.95
C SER A 242 -2.93 6.30 -2.68
N TYR A 243 -2.62 7.45 -2.09
CA TYR A 243 -2.84 8.75 -2.74
C TYR A 243 -2.18 8.82 -4.13
N THR A 244 -0.94 8.33 -4.24
CA THR A 244 -0.20 8.28 -5.50
C THR A 244 -0.82 7.33 -6.51
N GLY A 245 -1.32 6.17 -6.06
CA GLY A 245 -2.02 5.23 -6.93
C GLY A 245 -3.32 5.80 -7.48
N TRP A 246 -4.10 6.52 -6.65
CA TRP A 246 -5.30 7.23 -7.15
C TRP A 246 -4.95 8.27 -8.20
N LYS A 247 -3.92 9.07 -7.95
CA LYS A 247 -3.44 10.08 -8.90
C LYS A 247 -3.02 9.47 -10.24
N GLN A 248 -2.39 8.29 -10.23
CA GLN A 248 -2.04 7.56 -11.45
C GLN A 248 -3.27 7.05 -12.22
N MET A 249 -4.34 6.73 -11.51
CA MET A 249 -5.64 6.35 -12.09
C MET A 249 -6.52 7.55 -12.48
N GLY A 250 -5.99 8.78 -12.42
CA GLY A 250 -6.75 9.99 -12.77
C GLY A 250 -7.82 10.38 -11.74
N ARG A 251 -7.70 9.89 -10.50
CA ARG A 251 -8.59 10.22 -9.38
C ARG A 251 -7.83 10.94 -8.27
N PHE A 252 -8.54 11.77 -7.51
CA PHE A 252 -7.98 12.58 -6.44
C PHE A 252 -8.76 12.37 -5.15
N VAL A 253 -8.05 12.26 -4.03
CA VAL A 253 -8.70 12.17 -2.71
C VAL A 253 -9.36 13.50 -2.39
N LYS A 254 -10.64 13.46 -1.97
CA LYS A 254 -11.42 14.64 -1.61
C LYS A 254 -10.78 15.34 -0.41
N LYS A 255 -10.85 16.68 -0.39
CA LYS A 255 -10.27 17.48 0.69
C LYS A 255 -10.96 17.15 2.02
N GLY A 256 -10.16 16.81 3.04
CA GLY A 256 -10.63 16.53 4.41
C GLY A 256 -10.91 15.06 4.72
N GLU A 257 -10.77 14.17 3.74
CA GLU A 257 -10.92 12.72 3.94
C GLU A 257 -9.81 12.14 4.82
N LYS A 258 -10.19 11.21 5.70
CA LYS A 258 -9.26 10.52 6.59
C LYS A 258 -8.75 9.24 5.91
N GLY A 259 -7.43 9.07 5.87
CA GLY A 259 -6.81 7.86 5.34
C GLY A 259 -7.04 6.63 6.23
N ILE A 260 -7.20 5.49 5.60
CA ILE A 260 -7.28 4.15 6.21
C ILE A 260 -5.84 3.66 6.41
N ARG A 261 -5.46 3.43 7.66
CA ARG A 261 -4.13 2.95 8.02
C ARG A 261 -4.01 1.45 7.77
N ILE A 262 -3.05 1.04 6.94
CA ILE A 262 -2.71 -0.35 6.68
C ILE A 262 -1.21 -0.58 6.91
N LEU A 263 -0.79 -1.83 7.01
CA LEU A 263 0.61 -2.22 7.08
C LEU A 263 1.13 -2.51 5.67
N ALA A 264 2.22 -1.86 5.29
CA ALA A 264 2.90 -2.12 4.02
C ALA A 264 4.35 -2.59 4.27
N PRO A 265 4.87 -3.51 3.45
CA PRO A 265 6.25 -3.95 3.56
C PRO A 265 7.21 -2.80 3.29
N SER A 266 8.27 -2.73 4.10
CA SER A 266 9.35 -1.76 4.04
C SER A 266 10.67 -2.49 4.24
N PRO A 267 11.12 -3.28 3.25
CA PRO A 267 12.34 -4.05 3.37
C PRO A 267 13.56 -3.13 3.56
N TYR A 268 14.47 -3.53 4.43
CA TYR A 268 15.72 -2.84 4.69
C TYR A 268 16.87 -3.85 4.79
N LYS A 269 18.08 -3.42 4.46
CA LYS A 269 19.28 -4.26 4.50
C LYS A 269 19.96 -4.11 5.86
N ILE A 270 20.27 -5.23 6.49
CA ILE A 270 21.17 -5.25 7.66
C ILE A 270 22.39 -6.10 7.36
N GLU A 271 23.51 -5.72 7.96
CA GLU A 271 24.72 -6.53 7.98
C GLU A 271 24.74 -7.35 9.27
N ARG A 272 24.87 -8.67 9.14
CA ARG A 272 24.95 -9.59 10.27
C ARG A 272 26.20 -10.44 10.17
N GLU A 273 26.97 -10.52 11.26
CA GLU A 273 28.02 -11.52 11.39
C GLU A 273 27.39 -12.90 11.60
N GLN A 274 27.73 -13.84 10.73
CA GLN A 274 27.37 -15.25 10.91
C GLN A 274 28.59 -16.14 10.75
N ASN A 275 28.51 -17.35 11.28
CA ASN A 275 29.56 -18.35 11.10
C ASN A 275 29.58 -18.77 9.62
N LYS A 276 30.77 -18.75 9.01
CA LYS A 276 30.97 -19.18 7.63
C LYS A 276 30.75 -20.68 7.54
N LEU A 277 29.84 -21.13 6.69
CA LEU A 277 29.52 -22.54 6.49
C LEU A 277 30.22 -23.09 5.24
N ASP A 278 30.59 -24.37 5.25
CA ASP A 278 31.06 -25.10 4.06
C ASP A 278 29.88 -25.59 3.18
N GLU A 279 30.18 -26.24 2.04
CA GLU A 279 29.18 -26.80 1.12
C GLU A 279 28.25 -27.85 1.74
N LYS A 280 28.53 -28.30 2.98
CA LYS A 280 27.74 -29.28 3.73
C LYS A 280 27.03 -28.66 4.93
N GLY A 281 27.06 -27.33 5.07
CA GLY A 281 26.41 -26.60 6.16
C GLY A 281 27.16 -26.66 7.49
N ILE A 282 28.46 -26.96 7.49
CA ILE A 282 29.29 -27.06 8.70
C ILE A 282 30.14 -25.80 8.86
N THR A 283 30.18 -25.25 10.08
CA THR A 283 30.98 -24.07 10.42
C THR A 283 32.48 -24.28 10.13
N ILE A 284 33.05 -23.41 9.30
CA ILE A 284 34.48 -23.35 9.01
C ILE A 284 35.19 -22.75 10.23
N LEU A 285 36.14 -23.48 10.77
CA LEU A 285 37.00 -23.04 11.88
C LEU A 285 38.33 -22.51 11.32
N ASP A 286 38.91 -21.53 11.99
CA ASP A 286 40.24 -21.01 11.69
C ASP A 286 41.35 -21.94 12.21
N LYS A 287 42.62 -21.52 12.05
CA LYS A 287 43.79 -22.33 12.45
C LYS A 287 43.89 -22.54 13.96
N ASP A 288 43.19 -21.74 14.75
CA ASP A 288 43.18 -21.80 16.22
C ASP A 288 41.93 -22.51 16.76
N GLY A 289 41.03 -22.95 15.88
CA GLY A 289 39.82 -23.70 16.20
C GLY A 289 38.59 -22.84 16.46
N GLU A 290 38.65 -21.53 16.17
CA GLU A 290 37.54 -20.60 16.37
C GLU A 290 36.69 -20.46 15.08
N PRO A 291 35.36 -20.23 15.18
CA PRO A 291 34.50 -20.03 14.02
C PRO A 291 34.94 -18.83 13.16
N VAL A 292 35.23 -19.08 11.88
CA VAL A 292 35.42 -18.01 10.91
C VAL A 292 34.09 -17.31 10.72
N LYS A 293 34.03 -16.03 11.07
CA LYS A 293 32.84 -15.20 10.85
C LYS A 293 32.89 -14.54 9.49
N GLU A 294 31.74 -14.47 8.83
CA GLU A 294 31.52 -13.67 7.64
C GLU A 294 30.40 -12.65 7.89
N THR A 295 30.55 -11.46 7.34
CA THR A 295 29.48 -10.45 7.32
C THR A 295 28.61 -10.72 6.11
N VAL A 296 27.36 -11.10 6.34
CA VAL A 296 26.35 -11.23 5.27
C VAL A 296 25.35 -10.09 5.32
N GLN A 297 24.97 -9.59 4.15
CA GLN A 297 23.85 -8.68 4.01
C GLN A 297 22.55 -9.48 3.96
N ILE A 298 21.70 -9.29 4.96
CA ILE A 298 20.39 -9.92 5.06
C ILE A 298 19.34 -8.85 4.72
N ASN A 299 18.44 -9.16 3.80
CA ASN A 299 17.24 -8.37 3.58
C ASN A 299 16.23 -8.72 4.67
N VAL A 300 15.89 -7.76 5.53
CA VAL A 300 14.86 -7.92 6.55
C VAL A 300 13.62 -7.15 6.10
N THR A 301 12.50 -7.86 6.02
CA THR A 301 11.20 -7.25 5.72
C THR A 301 10.62 -6.69 7.00
N ALA A 302 10.69 -5.37 7.19
CA ALA A 302 9.88 -4.68 8.19
C ALA A 302 8.54 -4.26 7.60
N PHE A 303 7.60 -3.88 8.46
CA PHE A 303 6.35 -3.25 8.09
C PHE A 303 6.31 -1.82 8.57
N LYS A 304 5.62 -0.97 7.82
CA LYS A 304 5.33 0.41 8.25
C LYS A 304 3.85 0.72 8.05
N PRO A 305 3.24 1.52 8.95
CA PRO A 305 1.90 2.04 8.72
C PRO A 305 1.91 3.01 7.54
N VAL A 306 1.01 2.81 6.60
CA VAL A 306 0.77 3.71 5.46
C VAL A 306 -0.71 4.05 5.35
N SER A 307 -1.02 5.16 4.71
CA SER A 307 -2.39 5.59 4.47
C SER A 307 -2.85 5.20 3.07
N THR A 308 -4.00 4.54 3.02
CA THR A 308 -4.78 4.29 1.79
C THR A 308 -6.13 4.98 1.88
N PHE A 309 -6.83 5.10 0.75
CA PHE A 309 -8.12 5.75 0.67
C PHE A 309 -9.05 4.87 -0.14
N ASP A 310 -10.29 4.76 0.29
CA ASP A 310 -11.33 4.06 -0.45
C ASP A 310 -11.80 4.89 -1.66
N ILE A 311 -12.32 4.24 -2.70
CA ILE A 311 -12.85 4.90 -3.90
C ILE A 311 -13.92 5.95 -3.57
N SER A 312 -14.78 5.73 -2.57
CA SER A 312 -15.81 6.68 -2.14
C SER A 312 -15.22 8.02 -1.63
N GLN A 313 -13.97 7.98 -1.17
CA GLN A 313 -13.21 9.13 -0.68
C GLN A 313 -12.50 9.90 -1.80
N THR A 314 -12.71 9.49 -3.06
CA THR A 314 -12.05 10.10 -4.22
C THR A 314 -13.05 10.70 -5.20
N GLU A 315 -12.58 11.66 -6.00
CA GLU A 315 -13.27 12.25 -7.14
C GLU A 315 -12.44 12.09 -8.41
N GLY A 316 -13.10 11.97 -9.57
CA GLY A 316 -12.46 11.74 -10.86
C GLY A 316 -13.24 10.77 -11.73
N GLU A 317 -12.61 10.33 -12.82
CA GLU A 317 -13.22 9.43 -13.81
C GLU A 317 -13.69 8.11 -13.19
N PRO A 318 -14.89 7.61 -13.51
CA PRO A 318 -15.38 6.34 -13.00
C PRO A 318 -14.40 5.23 -13.39
N ILE A 319 -14.05 4.40 -12.42
CA ILE A 319 -13.19 3.25 -12.65
C ILE A 319 -14.06 2.15 -13.26
N PRO A 320 -13.59 1.47 -14.32
CA PRO A 320 -14.25 0.25 -14.78
C PRO A 320 -14.37 -0.71 -13.59
N THR A 321 -15.58 -1.07 -13.19
CA THR A 321 -15.79 -2.19 -12.27
C THR A 321 -15.36 -3.46 -13.01
N ILE A 322 -14.15 -3.94 -12.73
CA ILE A 322 -13.78 -5.33 -13.04
C ILE A 322 -14.31 -6.12 -11.84
N GLY A 323 -15.57 -6.52 -11.92
CA GLY A 323 -16.31 -7.17 -10.85
C GLY A 323 -17.67 -7.61 -11.38
N VAL A 324 -18.19 -8.69 -10.83
CA VAL A 324 -19.26 -9.51 -11.40
C VAL A 324 -20.62 -8.86 -11.17
N ASP A 325 -20.85 -7.69 -11.77
CA ASP A 325 -22.14 -6.98 -11.72
C ASP A 325 -23.29 -7.76 -12.42
N GLU A 326 -23.02 -8.95 -12.98
CA GLU A 326 -23.95 -9.73 -13.82
C GLU A 326 -24.48 -11.05 -13.23
N LEU A 327 -24.23 -11.39 -11.95
CA LEU A 327 -24.89 -12.56 -11.35
C LEU A 327 -26.25 -12.26 -10.70
N THR A 328 -26.73 -11.02 -10.77
CA THR A 328 -28.07 -10.65 -10.30
C THR A 328 -29.16 -11.02 -11.33
N GLY A 329 -29.30 -12.32 -11.62
CA GLY A 329 -30.46 -12.87 -12.34
C GLY A 329 -30.22 -13.34 -13.78
N ASN A 330 -28.98 -13.45 -14.26
CA ASN A 330 -28.68 -14.07 -15.57
C ASN A 330 -28.19 -15.53 -15.40
N VAL A 331 -28.96 -16.49 -15.93
CA VAL A 331 -28.66 -17.94 -15.92
C VAL A 331 -27.33 -18.25 -16.61
N ASP A 332 -26.96 -17.51 -17.66
CA ASP A 332 -25.72 -17.74 -18.40
C ASP A 332 -24.47 -17.41 -17.57
N GLY A 333 -24.56 -16.48 -16.63
CA GLY A 333 -23.48 -16.15 -15.71
C GLY A 333 -23.20 -17.28 -14.74
N TYR A 334 -24.27 -17.88 -14.19
CA TYR A 334 -24.16 -18.98 -13.23
C TYR A 334 -23.57 -20.25 -13.85
N ALA A 335 -23.97 -20.60 -15.08
CA ALA A 335 -23.43 -21.76 -15.78
C ALA A 335 -21.92 -21.64 -16.03
N LYS A 336 -21.45 -20.47 -16.48
CA LYS A 336 -20.01 -20.20 -16.70
C LYS A 336 -19.21 -20.23 -15.40
N LEU A 337 -19.74 -19.60 -14.34
CA LEU A 337 -19.08 -19.61 -13.04
C LEU A 337 -18.97 -21.04 -12.51
N PHE A 338 -20.03 -21.84 -12.64
CA PHE A 338 -20.01 -23.23 -12.18
C PHE A 338 -19.06 -24.11 -13.00
N GLU A 339 -18.92 -23.86 -14.30
CA GLU A 339 -17.90 -24.48 -15.14
C GLU A 339 -16.48 -24.13 -14.66
N ALA A 340 -16.22 -22.85 -14.37
CA ALA A 340 -14.93 -22.42 -13.80
C ALA A 340 -14.65 -23.10 -12.45
N ILE A 341 -15.66 -23.21 -11.58
CA ILE A 341 -15.56 -23.90 -10.29
C ILE A 341 -15.20 -25.38 -10.48
N LYS A 342 -15.81 -26.07 -11.45
CA LYS A 342 -15.48 -27.47 -11.75
C LYS A 342 -14.04 -27.65 -12.21
N GLU A 343 -13.55 -26.75 -13.05
CA GLU A 343 -12.17 -26.78 -13.58
C GLU A 343 -11.11 -26.40 -12.53
N VAL A 344 -11.46 -25.51 -11.60
CA VAL A 344 -10.57 -25.09 -10.49
C VAL A 344 -10.58 -26.08 -9.34
N SER A 345 -11.65 -26.87 -9.22
CA SER A 345 -11.80 -27.84 -8.13
C SER A 345 -10.59 -28.78 -8.04
N PRO A 346 -9.99 -28.96 -6.86
CA PRO A 346 -8.85 -29.87 -6.69
C PRO A 346 -9.24 -31.34 -6.93
N VAL A 347 -10.54 -31.63 -6.96
CA VAL A 347 -11.12 -32.97 -7.09
C VAL A 347 -12.34 -32.94 -8.02
N PRO A 348 -12.65 -34.04 -8.73
CA PRO A 348 -13.81 -34.08 -9.62
C PRO A 348 -15.12 -33.77 -8.89
N ILE A 349 -15.96 -32.94 -9.49
CA ILE A 349 -17.32 -32.62 -8.99
C ILE A 349 -18.35 -33.37 -9.84
N GLY A 350 -19.17 -34.20 -9.18
CA GLY A 350 -20.27 -34.95 -9.80
C GLY A 350 -21.61 -34.63 -9.17
N PHE A 351 -22.68 -34.83 -9.93
CA PHE A 351 -24.06 -34.83 -9.41
C PHE A 351 -24.51 -36.27 -9.16
N GLU A 352 -25.21 -36.49 -8.06
CA GLU A 352 -25.82 -37.76 -7.71
C GLU A 352 -27.09 -37.56 -6.87
N ASP A 353 -27.96 -38.58 -6.84
CA ASP A 353 -29.11 -38.61 -5.94
C ASP A 353 -28.69 -39.05 -4.53
N ILE A 354 -28.41 -38.07 -3.66
CA ILE A 354 -27.98 -38.26 -2.28
C ILE A 354 -29.22 -38.50 -1.40
N LYS A 355 -29.27 -39.66 -0.77
CA LYS A 355 -30.36 -39.98 0.16
C LYS A 355 -30.20 -39.21 1.47
N GLY A 356 -31.16 -38.33 1.77
CA GLY A 356 -31.26 -37.63 3.06
C GLY A 356 -31.40 -36.12 2.89
N GLU A 357 -30.97 -35.37 3.91
CA GLU A 357 -31.02 -33.89 3.92
C GLU A 357 -29.68 -33.25 3.47
N SER A 358 -28.67 -34.07 3.15
CA SER A 358 -27.37 -33.58 2.69
C SER A 358 -27.48 -33.02 1.28
N LYS A 359 -26.93 -31.82 1.08
CA LYS A 359 -26.89 -31.14 -0.22
C LYS A 359 -25.65 -31.53 -1.03
N GLY A 360 -24.64 -32.09 -0.38
CA GLY A 360 -23.38 -32.51 -0.97
C GLY A 360 -22.41 -33.01 0.10
N TYR A 361 -21.34 -33.66 -0.35
CA TYR A 361 -20.26 -34.11 0.52
C TYR A 361 -18.96 -34.32 -0.27
N PHE A 362 -17.83 -34.06 0.38
CA PHE A 362 -16.51 -34.48 -0.07
C PHE A 362 -16.22 -35.92 0.37
N GLN A 363 -16.04 -36.83 -0.60
CA GLN A 363 -15.69 -38.23 -0.33
C GLN A 363 -14.17 -38.40 -0.29
N THR A 364 -13.63 -38.67 0.90
CA THR A 364 -12.17 -38.76 1.11
C THR A 364 -11.54 -39.99 0.45
N ALA A 365 -12.26 -41.10 0.34
CA ALA A 365 -11.73 -42.36 -0.21
C ALA A 365 -11.58 -42.32 -1.74
N GLU A 366 -12.50 -41.65 -2.43
CA GLU A 366 -12.54 -41.55 -3.89
C GLU A 366 -11.99 -40.21 -4.39
N ASN A 367 -11.64 -39.32 -3.47
CA ASN A 367 -11.13 -37.98 -3.72
C ASN A 367 -11.99 -37.22 -4.74
N ARG A 368 -13.31 -37.12 -4.46
CA ARG A 368 -14.31 -36.47 -5.30
C ARG A 368 -15.35 -35.72 -4.47
N ILE A 369 -16.03 -34.77 -5.09
CA ILE A 369 -17.17 -34.05 -4.52
C ILE A 369 -18.46 -34.56 -5.16
N ALA A 370 -19.44 -34.88 -4.32
CA ALA A 370 -20.80 -35.22 -4.69
C ALA A 370 -21.74 -34.05 -4.37
N ILE A 371 -22.60 -33.68 -5.31
CA ILE A 371 -23.64 -32.65 -5.14
C ILE A 371 -25.01 -33.26 -5.44
N GLN A 372 -26.00 -32.93 -4.62
CA GLN A 372 -27.37 -33.40 -4.80
C GLN A 372 -27.96 -32.96 -6.15
N GLU A 373 -28.54 -33.90 -6.89
CA GLU A 373 -29.29 -33.63 -8.10
C GLU A 373 -30.57 -32.81 -7.84
N GLY A 374 -30.89 -31.90 -8.76
CA GLY A 374 -32.14 -31.13 -8.75
C GLY A 374 -32.17 -29.88 -7.88
N MET A 375 -31.03 -29.46 -7.30
CA MET A 375 -30.91 -28.20 -6.57
C MET A 375 -30.82 -26.98 -7.50
N SER A 376 -31.12 -25.78 -6.97
CA SER A 376 -30.94 -24.52 -7.69
C SER A 376 -29.47 -24.24 -8.02
N GLU A 377 -29.20 -23.44 -9.05
CA GLU A 377 -27.84 -23.08 -9.47
C GLU A 377 -27.03 -22.41 -8.36
N ILE A 378 -27.68 -21.49 -7.62
CA ILE A 378 -27.09 -20.84 -6.44
C ILE A 378 -26.70 -21.87 -5.39
N GLN A 379 -27.58 -22.83 -5.10
CA GLN A 379 -27.31 -23.86 -4.11
C GLN A 379 -26.19 -24.81 -4.57
N ASN A 380 -26.13 -25.15 -5.85
CA ASN A 380 -25.05 -25.95 -6.43
C ASN A 380 -23.69 -25.26 -6.24
N ILE A 381 -23.60 -23.96 -6.51
CA ILE A 381 -22.36 -23.20 -6.33
C ILE A 381 -21.97 -23.13 -4.84
N LYS A 382 -22.91 -22.77 -3.96
CA LYS A 382 -22.67 -22.71 -2.51
C LYS A 382 -22.12 -24.03 -1.99
N THR A 383 -22.78 -25.14 -2.35
CA THR A 383 -22.37 -26.49 -1.93
C THR A 383 -21.05 -26.89 -2.55
N ALA A 384 -20.81 -26.64 -3.84
CA ALA A 384 -19.54 -26.95 -4.49
C ALA A 384 -18.35 -26.27 -3.80
N ILE A 385 -18.46 -24.96 -3.53
CA ILE A 385 -17.38 -24.20 -2.89
C ILE A 385 -17.16 -24.67 -1.45
N HIS A 386 -18.24 -24.97 -0.70
CA HIS A 386 -18.15 -25.54 0.65
C HIS A 386 -17.38 -26.87 0.66
N GLU A 387 -17.73 -27.80 -0.23
CA GLU A 387 -17.04 -29.08 -0.33
C GLU A 387 -15.61 -28.94 -0.88
N MET A 388 -15.34 -27.97 -1.75
CA MET A 388 -13.98 -27.63 -2.20
C MET A 388 -13.13 -27.11 -1.03
N ALA A 389 -13.71 -26.31 -0.13
CA ALA A 389 -13.02 -25.87 1.07
C ALA A 389 -12.66 -27.07 1.98
N HIS A 390 -13.57 -28.05 2.13
CA HIS A 390 -13.24 -29.31 2.80
C HIS A 390 -12.14 -30.10 2.10
N ALA A 391 -12.20 -30.24 0.76
CA ALA A 391 -11.18 -30.95 0.01
C ALA A 391 -9.79 -30.29 0.12
N LYS A 392 -9.75 -28.95 0.16
CA LYS A 392 -8.51 -28.16 0.25
C LYS A 392 -7.92 -28.13 1.65
N LEU A 393 -8.75 -27.94 2.68
CA LEU A 393 -8.29 -27.71 4.06
C LEU A 393 -8.25 -28.99 4.91
N HIS A 394 -9.12 -29.95 4.61
CA HIS A 394 -9.46 -31.03 5.53
C HIS A 394 -9.26 -32.43 4.96
N ASN A 395 -8.48 -32.60 3.89
CA ASN A 395 -8.18 -33.92 3.34
C ASN A 395 -7.38 -34.81 4.30
N MET A 396 -7.36 -36.12 3.99
CA MET A 396 -6.80 -37.13 4.89
C MET A 396 -5.27 -37.02 5.07
N GLU A 397 -4.55 -36.44 4.11
CA GLU A 397 -3.10 -36.22 4.20
C GLU A 397 -2.78 -35.03 5.11
N ILE A 398 -3.51 -33.92 4.96
CA ILE A 398 -3.38 -32.74 5.81
C ILE A 398 -3.69 -33.09 7.27
N GLN A 399 -4.73 -33.90 7.52
CA GLN A 399 -5.07 -34.30 8.89
C GLN A 399 -4.04 -35.24 9.53
N LYS A 400 -3.34 -36.06 8.76
CA LYS A 400 -2.28 -36.95 9.28
C LYS A 400 -0.98 -36.22 9.59
N ASN A 401 -0.74 -35.08 8.96
CA ASN A 401 0.47 -34.29 9.10
C ASN A 401 0.39 -33.22 10.20
N ARG A 402 -0.76 -33.06 10.88
CA ARG A 402 -0.86 -32.13 12.00
C ARG A 402 -0.35 -32.76 13.30
N GLU A 403 0.57 -32.05 13.96
CA GLU A 403 1.18 -32.47 15.22
C GLU A 403 0.21 -32.36 16.43
N ASP A 404 -0.90 -31.62 16.30
CA ASP A 404 -1.83 -31.23 17.37
C ASP A 404 -2.97 -32.24 17.66
N GLY A 405 -2.99 -33.40 17.00
CA GLY A 405 -4.02 -34.42 17.21
C GLY A 405 -5.32 -34.18 16.42
N GLY A 406 -5.34 -33.20 15.51
CA GLY A 406 -6.39 -32.98 14.53
C GLY A 406 -7.48 -32.00 14.98
N GLN A 407 -8.00 -31.22 14.02
CA GLN A 407 -9.06 -30.24 14.28
C GLN A 407 -10.42 -30.89 14.60
N SER A 408 -11.16 -30.28 15.52
CA SER A 408 -12.55 -30.67 15.83
C SER A 408 -13.46 -30.49 14.61
N ARG A 409 -14.48 -31.35 14.46
CA ARG A 409 -15.46 -31.26 13.36
C ARG A 409 -16.05 -29.84 13.26
N SER A 410 -16.44 -29.26 14.39
CA SER A 410 -16.96 -27.88 14.42
C SER A 410 -15.98 -26.84 13.86
N SER A 411 -14.67 -26.99 14.08
CA SER A 411 -13.69 -26.05 13.48
C SER A 411 -13.59 -26.21 11.98
N LYS A 412 -13.68 -27.44 11.48
CA LYS A 412 -13.64 -27.71 10.04
C LYS A 412 -14.86 -27.11 9.32
N GLU A 413 -16.04 -27.24 9.91
CA GLU A 413 -17.27 -26.65 9.37
C GLU A 413 -17.21 -25.11 9.40
N VAL A 414 -16.76 -24.49 10.50
CA VAL A 414 -16.60 -23.02 10.57
C VAL A 414 -15.67 -22.54 9.45
N GLU A 415 -14.52 -23.18 9.27
CA GLU A 415 -13.56 -22.80 8.25
C GLU A 415 -14.12 -22.98 6.84
N ALA A 416 -14.74 -24.13 6.54
CA ALA A 416 -15.32 -24.42 5.23
C ALA A 416 -16.49 -23.47 4.90
N GLU A 417 -17.40 -23.25 5.85
CA GLU A 417 -18.54 -22.35 5.68
C GLU A 417 -18.09 -20.89 5.50
N SER A 418 -17.06 -20.45 6.23
CA SER A 418 -16.50 -19.10 6.12
C SER A 418 -15.80 -18.87 4.79
N VAL A 419 -15.05 -19.86 4.29
CA VAL A 419 -14.48 -19.82 2.94
C VAL A 419 -15.58 -19.75 1.90
N ALA A 420 -16.59 -20.63 1.99
CA ALA A 420 -17.70 -20.66 1.05
C ALA A 420 -18.47 -19.34 1.01
N TYR A 421 -18.79 -18.78 2.18
CA TYR A 421 -19.42 -17.45 2.29
C TYR A 421 -18.58 -16.37 1.63
N THR A 422 -17.28 -16.30 1.95
CA THR A 422 -16.38 -15.26 1.45
C THR A 422 -16.27 -15.29 -0.07
N VAL A 423 -16.08 -16.49 -0.64
CA VAL A 423 -16.00 -16.69 -2.09
C VAL A 423 -17.35 -16.36 -2.74
N CYS A 424 -18.47 -16.87 -2.22
CA CYS A 424 -19.80 -16.57 -2.77
C CYS A 424 -20.10 -15.07 -2.76
N GLN A 425 -19.80 -14.39 -1.64
CA GLN A 425 -20.00 -12.96 -1.49
C GLN A 425 -19.15 -12.16 -2.49
N HIS A 426 -17.91 -12.59 -2.76
CA HIS A 426 -17.03 -11.96 -3.74
C HIS A 426 -17.63 -11.99 -5.16
N PHE A 427 -18.23 -13.12 -5.55
CA PHE A 427 -18.93 -13.27 -6.83
C PHE A 427 -20.35 -12.69 -6.82
N GLY A 428 -20.80 -12.01 -5.76
CA GLY A 428 -22.14 -11.40 -5.70
C GLY A 428 -23.29 -12.40 -5.60
N ILE A 429 -23.02 -13.62 -5.13
CA ILE A 429 -24.05 -14.65 -4.91
C ILE A 429 -24.78 -14.35 -3.60
N ASP A 430 -26.10 -14.50 -3.58
CA ASP A 430 -26.90 -14.29 -2.37
C ASP A 430 -26.46 -15.21 -1.23
N THR A 431 -25.93 -14.62 -0.16
CA THR A 431 -25.42 -15.30 1.03
C THR A 431 -26.39 -15.28 2.21
N SER A 432 -27.63 -14.84 2.04
CA SER A 432 -28.63 -14.69 3.12
C SER A 432 -28.94 -15.98 3.90
N ASP A 433 -28.73 -17.15 3.30
CA ASP A 433 -28.91 -18.46 3.97
C ASP A 433 -27.79 -18.84 4.95
N TYR A 434 -26.63 -18.17 4.89
CA TYR A 434 -25.51 -18.44 5.79
C TYR A 434 -25.78 -17.84 7.17
N SER A 435 -25.42 -18.56 8.24
CA SER A 435 -25.62 -18.08 9.61
C SER A 435 -24.47 -18.48 10.52
N PHE A 436 -23.77 -17.47 11.04
CA PHE A 436 -22.59 -17.66 11.90
C PHE A 436 -22.90 -17.55 13.40
N ALA A 437 -24.16 -17.74 13.82
CA ALA A 437 -24.56 -17.58 15.22
C ALA A 437 -23.81 -18.53 16.19
N TYR A 438 -23.32 -19.67 15.69
CA TYR A 438 -22.56 -20.65 16.46
C TYR A 438 -21.07 -20.31 16.62
N VAL A 439 -20.53 -19.36 15.84
CA VAL A 439 -19.10 -19.00 15.82
C VAL A 439 -18.64 -18.45 17.18
N ALA A 440 -19.48 -17.66 17.86
CA ALA A 440 -19.19 -17.15 19.20
C ALA A 440 -19.04 -18.28 20.24
N GLY A 441 -19.80 -19.37 20.06
CA GLY A 441 -19.66 -20.56 20.89
C GLY A 441 -18.41 -21.37 20.55
N TRP A 442 -18.09 -21.47 19.26
CA TRP A 442 -16.89 -22.14 18.76
C TRP A 442 -15.58 -21.48 19.20
N SER A 443 -15.55 -20.14 19.27
CA SER A 443 -14.36 -19.39 19.70
C SER A 443 -14.14 -19.43 21.22
N LYS A 444 -15.13 -19.89 21.99
CA LYS A 444 -15.07 -19.87 23.46
C LYS A 444 -14.00 -20.84 23.97
N GLY A 445 -13.03 -20.30 24.70
CA GLY A 445 -11.95 -21.09 25.31
C GLY A 445 -10.73 -21.32 24.40
N LYS A 446 -10.75 -20.76 23.18
CA LYS A 446 -9.57 -20.70 22.31
C LYS A 446 -8.73 -19.46 22.62
N GLU A 447 -7.41 -19.58 22.48
CA GLU A 447 -6.50 -18.45 22.62
C GLU A 447 -6.44 -17.61 21.33
N THR A 448 -6.05 -16.34 21.44
CA THR A 448 -5.94 -15.42 20.29
C THR A 448 -5.06 -15.95 19.15
N PRO A 449 -3.91 -16.61 19.40
CA PRO A 449 -3.09 -17.19 18.34
C PRO A 449 -3.83 -18.27 17.53
N GLU A 450 -4.53 -19.19 18.19
CA GLU A 450 -5.31 -20.26 17.53
C GLU A 450 -6.42 -19.68 16.65
N LEU A 451 -7.11 -18.67 17.18
CA LEU A 451 -8.17 -17.96 16.46
C LEU A 451 -7.61 -17.24 15.22
N LYS A 452 -6.45 -16.60 15.36
CA LYS A 452 -5.76 -15.91 14.26
C LYS A 452 -5.30 -16.88 13.18
N GLU A 453 -4.78 -18.04 13.56
CA GLU A 453 -4.38 -19.10 12.63
C GLU A 453 -5.56 -19.60 11.80
N SER A 454 -6.72 -19.84 12.43
CA SER A 454 -7.94 -20.24 11.73
C SER A 454 -8.43 -19.15 10.76
N LEU A 455 -8.44 -17.88 11.17
CA LEU A 455 -8.77 -16.76 10.28
C LEU A 455 -7.78 -16.62 9.11
N ASN A 456 -6.50 -16.86 9.35
CA ASN A 456 -5.47 -16.88 8.30
C ASN A 456 -5.72 -18.02 7.31
N THR A 457 -6.06 -19.21 7.80
CA THR A 457 -6.42 -20.37 6.99
C THR A 457 -7.60 -20.07 6.07
N ILE A 458 -8.67 -19.47 6.64
CA ILE A 458 -9.84 -19.02 5.88
C ILE A 458 -9.44 -18.02 4.80
N ARG A 459 -8.66 -16.99 5.16
CA ARG A 459 -8.22 -15.94 4.24
C ARG A 459 -7.39 -16.48 3.09
N THR A 460 -6.40 -17.32 3.37
CA THR A 460 -5.54 -17.91 2.33
C THR A 460 -6.36 -18.81 1.40
N ALA A 461 -7.19 -19.69 1.95
CA ALA A 461 -8.02 -20.58 1.14
C ALA A 461 -9.03 -19.81 0.26
N ALA A 462 -9.70 -18.80 0.83
CA ALA A 462 -10.63 -17.95 0.08
C ALA A 462 -9.91 -17.15 -1.02
N SER A 463 -8.75 -16.56 -0.71
CA SER A 463 -7.93 -15.81 -1.67
C SER A 463 -7.51 -16.67 -2.86
N GLU A 464 -7.00 -17.87 -2.59
CA GLU A 464 -6.56 -18.81 -3.64
C GLU A 464 -7.74 -19.28 -4.50
N LEU A 465 -8.89 -19.59 -3.89
CA LEU A 465 -10.08 -19.98 -4.63
C LEU A 465 -10.64 -18.83 -5.48
N ILE A 466 -10.75 -17.62 -4.92
CA ILE A 466 -11.20 -16.43 -5.64
C ILE A 466 -10.29 -16.19 -6.84
N THR A 467 -8.97 -16.14 -6.62
CA THR A 467 -7.98 -15.89 -7.69
C THR A 467 -8.11 -16.92 -8.80
N ALA A 468 -8.14 -18.22 -8.45
CA ALA A 468 -8.21 -19.29 -9.44
C ALA A 468 -9.54 -19.29 -10.22
N ILE A 469 -10.67 -19.02 -9.54
CA ILE A 469 -11.99 -18.93 -10.19
C ILE A 469 -12.07 -17.70 -11.08
N GLU A 470 -11.56 -16.53 -10.65
CA GLU A 470 -11.50 -15.31 -11.48
C GLU A 470 -10.69 -15.55 -12.75
N GLU A 471 -9.47 -16.08 -12.62
CA GLU A 471 -8.59 -16.39 -13.76
C GLU A 471 -9.28 -17.34 -14.73
N LYS A 472 -9.86 -18.44 -14.24
CA LYS A 472 -10.56 -19.42 -15.08
C LYS A 472 -11.81 -18.85 -15.73
N THR A 473 -12.58 -18.02 -15.02
CA THR A 473 -13.78 -17.36 -15.56
C THR A 473 -13.40 -16.39 -16.69
N MET A 474 -12.30 -15.66 -16.54
CA MET A 474 -11.76 -14.81 -17.60
C MET A 474 -11.28 -15.63 -18.81
N GLU A 475 -10.58 -16.75 -18.60
CA GLU A 475 -10.17 -17.66 -19.67
C GLU A 475 -11.36 -18.21 -20.48
N LEU A 476 -12.41 -18.68 -19.80
CA LEU A 476 -13.62 -19.21 -20.44
C LEU A 476 -14.39 -18.13 -21.23
N THR A 477 -14.34 -16.89 -20.77
CA THR A 477 -14.97 -15.74 -21.46
C THR A 477 -14.20 -15.41 -22.76
N VAL A 478 -12.87 -15.34 -22.70
CA VAL A 478 -11.99 -15.07 -23.85
C VAL A 478 -12.03 -16.17 -24.91
N ASN A 479 -12.07 -17.43 -24.50
CA ASN A 479 -12.07 -18.57 -25.44
C ASN A 479 -13.35 -18.65 -26.27
N LYS A 480 -14.48 -18.10 -25.79
CA LYS A 480 -15.72 -17.99 -26.57
C LYS A 480 -15.74 -16.79 -27.52
N GLU A 481 -15.15 -15.66 -27.14
CA GLU A 481 -15.05 -14.48 -28.02
C GLU A 481 -14.10 -14.72 -29.21
N ASN A 482 -13.07 -15.56 -29.06
CA ASN A 482 -12.21 -15.96 -30.18
C ASN A 482 -12.89 -16.86 -31.23
N THR A 483 -14.13 -17.30 -31.01
CA THR A 483 -14.97 -17.93 -32.05
C THR A 483 -15.81 -16.94 -32.85
N GLU A 484 -15.90 -15.66 -32.43
CA GLU A 484 -16.55 -14.59 -33.20
C GLU A 484 -15.68 -13.32 -33.19
N THR A 485 -15.07 -13.04 -34.34
CA THR A 485 -14.32 -11.82 -34.75
C THR A 485 -12.88 -11.63 -34.26
N LYS A 486 -12.01 -11.33 -35.25
CA LYS A 486 -10.58 -11.05 -35.15
C LYS A 486 -10.29 -9.58 -34.83
N ASP A 487 -9.16 -9.42 -34.14
CA ASP A 487 -8.20 -8.31 -34.10
C ASP A 487 -8.44 -7.04 -33.26
N ASP A 488 -7.35 -6.72 -32.56
CA ASP A 488 -6.86 -5.42 -32.08
C ASP A 488 -7.61 -4.70 -30.95
N GLN A 489 -7.26 -5.03 -29.70
CA GLN A 489 -7.06 -4.05 -28.59
C GLN A 489 -6.50 -4.61 -27.27
N ARG A 490 -5.67 -5.65 -27.29
CA ARG A 490 -5.42 -6.47 -26.08
C ARG A 490 -4.18 -6.16 -25.24
N LYS A 491 -3.67 -4.93 -25.17
CA LYS A 491 -2.42 -4.67 -24.39
C LYS A 491 -2.35 -3.50 -23.42
N ASP A 492 -3.37 -2.66 -23.23
CA ASP A 492 -3.17 -1.39 -22.51
C ASP A 492 -3.98 -1.14 -21.22
N LEU A 493 -4.67 -2.12 -20.63
CA LEU A 493 -5.58 -1.86 -19.49
C LEU A 493 -5.24 -2.49 -18.15
N ILE A 494 -4.10 -3.18 -18.01
CA ILE A 494 -3.59 -3.56 -16.68
C ILE A 494 -2.14 -3.09 -16.59
N LYS A 495 -1.94 -1.81 -16.26
CA LYS A 495 -0.66 -1.36 -15.71
C LYS A 495 -0.61 -1.83 -14.26
N ASP A 496 0.48 -2.52 -13.95
CA ASP A 496 0.85 -3.06 -12.64
C ASP A 496 0.47 -2.13 -11.50
N ASN A 497 -0.41 -2.61 -10.62
CA ASN A 497 -0.64 -1.99 -9.31
C ASN A 497 0.54 -2.40 -8.40
N PRO A 498 1.40 -1.47 -7.98
CA PRO A 498 2.60 -1.79 -7.19
C PRO A 498 2.29 -2.40 -5.81
N LEU A 499 1.07 -2.21 -5.30
CA LEU A 499 0.61 -2.83 -4.05
C LEU A 499 0.10 -4.27 -4.24
N LYS A 500 -0.37 -4.64 -5.44
CA LYS A 500 -0.85 -6.00 -5.76
C LYS A 500 0.30 -7.02 -5.69
N ASN A 501 1.48 -6.64 -6.14
CA ASN A 501 2.66 -7.52 -6.19
C ASN A 501 3.47 -7.54 -4.88
N ALA A 502 3.25 -6.58 -3.96
CA ALA A 502 4.06 -6.43 -2.75
C ALA A 502 3.51 -7.17 -1.52
N GLU A 503 2.20 -7.40 -1.44
CA GLU A 503 1.57 -8.04 -0.26
C GLU A 503 1.58 -9.57 -0.31
N MET A 504 1.82 -10.17 -1.48
CA MET A 504 1.61 -11.60 -1.73
C MET A 504 2.69 -12.55 -1.15
N GLN A 505 3.73 -12.06 -0.45
CA GLN A 505 4.88 -12.93 -0.13
C GLN A 505 5.41 -12.95 1.31
N VAL A 506 4.97 -12.12 2.26
CA VAL A 506 5.69 -12.06 3.55
C VAL A 506 4.81 -11.66 4.74
N GLU A 507 3.82 -12.44 5.18
CA GLU A 507 3.28 -12.24 6.55
C GLU A 507 2.97 -13.59 7.25
N ASP A 508 3.78 -14.61 6.96
CA ASP A 508 3.88 -15.79 7.83
C ASP A 508 4.88 -15.46 8.94
N ASP A 509 4.37 -14.94 10.05
CA ASP A 509 4.82 -15.22 11.42
C ASP A 509 4.57 -14.00 12.34
N TYR A 510 3.61 -14.17 13.25
CA TYR A 510 3.37 -13.27 14.38
C TYR A 510 4.65 -13.03 15.22
N ASN A 511 5.55 -14.01 15.24
CA ASN A 511 6.86 -13.95 15.91
C ASN A 511 7.78 -12.86 15.33
N THR A 512 7.58 -12.44 14.09
CA THR A 512 8.41 -11.41 13.45
C THR A 512 8.01 -10.01 13.89
N ILE A 513 6.74 -9.77 14.19
CA ILE A 513 6.25 -8.45 14.64
C ILE A 513 6.64 -8.22 16.11
N ASP A 514 6.43 -9.21 16.99
CA ASP A 514 6.85 -9.12 18.39
C ASP A 514 8.38 -9.09 18.54
N GLY A 515 9.12 -9.81 17.69
CA GLY A 515 10.59 -9.77 17.65
C GLY A 515 11.16 -8.40 17.24
N ILE A 516 10.39 -7.59 16.51
CA ILE A 516 10.77 -6.22 16.10
C ILE A 516 10.41 -5.18 17.18
N ILE A 517 9.31 -5.39 17.93
CA ILE A 517 8.88 -4.50 19.03
C ILE A 517 9.81 -4.62 20.25
N ASN A 518 10.26 -5.84 20.55
CA ASN A 518 11.17 -6.17 21.67
C ASN A 518 12.67 -5.96 21.36
N ASN A 519 13.01 -4.86 20.70
CA ASN A 519 14.38 -4.33 20.73
C ASN A 519 14.68 -3.67 22.10
N GLY A 520 14.49 -4.43 23.17
CA GLY A 520 14.73 -4.09 24.57
C GLY A 520 15.60 -5.15 25.23
N SER A 521 16.90 -4.84 25.36
CA SER A 521 17.95 -5.59 26.06
C SER A 521 18.24 -7.03 25.58
N LYS A 522 19.40 -7.19 24.95
CA LYS A 522 20.15 -8.42 24.59
C LYS A 522 20.35 -9.48 25.71
N LYS A 523 19.64 -9.46 26.83
CA LYS A 523 19.93 -10.33 27.98
C LYS A 523 19.17 -11.65 27.98
N ASP A 524 17.93 -11.71 27.52
CA ASP A 524 17.09 -12.89 27.78
C ASP A 524 17.29 -14.03 26.75
N MET A 525 17.48 -13.71 25.46
CA MET A 525 17.81 -14.72 24.43
C MET A 525 19.19 -15.38 24.63
N GLU A 526 20.14 -14.68 25.24
CA GLU A 526 21.50 -15.20 25.47
C GLU A 526 21.55 -16.19 26.64
N GLU A 527 20.59 -16.12 27.56
CA GLU A 527 20.48 -17.00 28.72
C GLU A 527 19.74 -18.30 28.35
N ASP A 528 18.71 -18.22 27.51
CA ASP A 528 17.99 -19.39 26.97
C ASP A 528 18.86 -20.20 26.01
N LEU A 529 19.61 -19.56 25.11
CA LEU A 529 20.58 -20.22 24.22
C LEU A 529 21.73 -20.89 25.01
N LYS A 530 22.19 -20.30 26.12
CA LYS A 530 23.21 -20.91 26.99
C LYS A 530 22.66 -22.10 27.78
N THR A 531 21.36 -22.09 28.10
CA THR A 531 20.68 -23.16 28.83
C THR A 531 20.38 -24.35 27.91
N GLU A 532 19.95 -24.10 26.67
CA GLU A 532 19.80 -25.12 25.64
C GLU A 532 21.14 -25.70 25.20
N GLN A 533 22.19 -24.88 25.00
CA GLN A 533 23.54 -25.38 24.68
C GLN A 533 24.15 -26.22 25.80
N LYS A 534 23.86 -25.92 27.07
CA LYS A 534 24.24 -26.78 28.21
C LYS A 534 23.49 -28.12 28.18
N SER A 535 22.18 -28.10 27.93
CA SER A 535 21.34 -29.31 27.83
C SER A 535 21.79 -30.24 26.69
N VAL A 536 22.12 -29.67 25.52
CA VAL A 536 22.60 -30.42 24.36
C VAL A 536 24.02 -30.98 24.61
N ARG A 537 24.91 -30.22 25.25
CA ARG A 537 26.26 -30.72 25.62
C ARG A 537 26.21 -31.86 26.64
N VAL A 538 25.25 -31.85 27.58
CA VAL A 538 25.04 -32.95 28.53
C VAL A 538 24.53 -34.20 27.80
N LYS A 539 23.54 -34.08 26.92
CA LYS A 539 23.03 -35.21 26.11
C LYS A 539 24.09 -35.81 25.17
N ILE A 540 24.95 -34.96 24.57
CA ILE A 540 26.06 -35.43 23.73
C ILE A 540 27.10 -36.17 24.58
N ARG A 541 27.37 -35.72 25.82
CA ARG A 541 28.31 -36.39 26.73
C ARG A 541 27.78 -37.74 27.20
N GLU A 542 26.51 -37.84 27.58
CA GLU A 542 25.85 -39.10 27.97
C GLU A 542 25.80 -40.11 26.82
N ASN A 543 25.49 -39.66 25.59
CA ASN A 543 25.53 -40.54 24.42
C ASN A 543 26.95 -41.01 24.08
N ARG A 544 27.97 -40.16 24.29
CA ARG A 544 29.38 -40.51 24.05
C ARG A 544 29.94 -41.47 25.11
N GLU A 545 29.41 -41.44 26.34
CA GLU A 545 29.72 -42.42 27.39
C GLU A 545 29.00 -43.76 27.15
N LYS A 546 27.74 -43.75 26.67
CA LYS A 546 27.02 -44.97 26.21
C LYS A 546 27.69 -45.66 25.02
N LEU A 547 28.15 -44.90 24.03
CA LEU A 547 28.90 -45.44 22.88
C LEU A 547 30.25 -46.04 23.28
N LYS A 548 30.87 -45.56 24.36
CA LYS A 548 32.12 -46.13 24.90
C LYS A 548 31.88 -47.41 25.69
N SER A 549 30.75 -47.56 26.39
CA SER A 549 30.40 -48.82 27.06
C SER A 549 30.00 -49.92 26.07
N GLU A 550 29.39 -49.57 24.94
CA GLU A 550 28.98 -50.55 23.92
C GLU A 550 30.15 -51.06 23.06
N HIS A 551 31.25 -50.30 22.95
CA HIS A 551 32.45 -50.71 22.21
C HIS A 551 33.44 -51.60 23.01
N MET A 552 33.17 -51.88 24.29
CA MET A 552 34.00 -52.80 25.09
C MET A 552 33.53 -54.27 25.07
N ASP A 553 32.35 -54.55 24.50
CA ASP A 553 31.78 -55.90 24.41
C ASP A 553 31.58 -56.33 22.94
N THR A 554 32.66 -56.66 22.23
CA THR A 554 32.57 -57.56 21.05
C THR A 554 33.87 -58.36 20.86
N PRO A 555 33.80 -59.69 20.63
CA PRO A 555 34.97 -60.57 20.75
C PRO A 555 35.75 -60.68 19.43
N LYS A 556 37.07 -60.44 19.49
CA LYS A 556 38.00 -60.72 18.39
C LYS A 556 38.20 -62.23 18.21
N LYS A 557 37.62 -62.80 17.14
CA LYS A 557 37.89 -64.17 16.67
C LYS A 557 39.23 -64.25 15.90
N HIS A 558 40.10 -65.11 16.42
CA HIS A 558 41.13 -65.98 15.82
C HIS A 558 41.96 -65.54 14.59
N LYS A 559 43.29 -65.56 14.78
CA LYS A 559 44.23 -66.27 13.88
C LYS A 559 45.29 -67.01 14.70
N GLU A 560 45.55 -68.24 14.26
CA GLU A 560 46.30 -69.33 14.88
C GLU A 560 47.81 -69.06 15.03
N ARG A 561 48.45 -69.64 16.07
CA ARG A 561 49.36 -70.81 15.95
C ARG A 561 50.14 -71.09 17.25
N HIS A 562 50.15 -72.38 17.59
CA HIS A 562 51.23 -73.16 18.22
C HIS A 562 51.50 -73.11 19.74
N CYS A 563 51.22 -74.28 20.34
CA CYS A 563 52.16 -75.19 21.02
C CYS A 563 52.12 -75.28 22.56
N ARG A 564 51.80 -76.53 23.01
CA ARG A 564 52.23 -77.21 24.26
C ARG A 564 51.66 -76.61 25.57
N ASP A 565 51.35 -77.34 26.63
CA ASP A 565 51.49 -78.75 27.03
C ASP A 565 50.54 -78.90 28.25
N ARG A 566 50.01 -80.11 28.49
CA ARG A 566 49.68 -80.74 29.80
C ARG A 566 49.16 -79.81 30.94
N GLY A 567 47.91 -79.89 31.38
CA GLY A 567 47.34 -81.01 32.12
C GLY A 567 47.63 -80.89 33.62
N LEU A 568 46.59 -80.66 34.45
CA LEU A 568 46.41 -81.20 35.81
C LEU A 568 45.10 -80.67 36.45
N CYS A 569 44.24 -81.64 36.81
CA CYS A 569 43.07 -81.62 37.70
C CYS A 569 41.79 -80.88 37.29
#